data_AF-A0A2M6IUY3-F1
#
_entry.id   AF-A0A2M6IUY3-F1
#
_cell.length_a   1.000
_cell.length_b   1.000
_cell.length_c   1.000
_cell.angle_alpha   90.00
_cell.angle_beta   90.00
_cell.angle_gamma   90.00
#
_symmetry.space_group_name_H-M   'P 1'
#
loop_
_entity.id
_entity.type
_entity.pdbx_description
1 polymer ?
#
loop_
_entity_poly.entity_id
_entity_poly.type
_entity_poly.pdbx_seq_one_letter_code
_entity_poly.pdbx_strand_id
1 'polypeptide(L)'
;AKGHSQKMKLLSIFLISIFSHQTYATSPQSEIQNQVFKNEVKTLKTKDDWTSLHKLWQWRTLKFKGAPGGGKLVGKRSIDELFTTRTLSGCHEDGLLFVSALRELGFKATLLETLGIQWAIDFNAKKKTCPMRDTFLLKQR
;
A
#
# COMPACT_ATOMS: atom_id res chain seq x y z
N ALA A 1 67.62 4.92 -3.29
CA ALA A 1 66.62 5.58 -2.41
C ALA A 1 65.70 6.46 -3.26
N LYS A 2 64.45 6.61 -2.82
CA LYS A 2 63.32 7.36 -3.41
C LYS A 2 62.41 6.55 -4.34
N GLY A 3 61.49 5.84 -3.69
CA GLY A 3 60.32 5.24 -4.32
C GLY A 3 59.22 6.27 -4.56
N HIS A 4 58.51 6.09 -5.67
CA HIS A 4 57.25 6.76 -5.96
C HIS A 4 56.12 5.73 -5.90
N SER A 5 55.52 5.68 -4.72
CA SER A 5 54.30 4.96 -4.38
C SER A 5 53.11 5.66 -5.02
N GLN A 6 52.67 5.21 -6.21
CA GLN A 6 51.32 5.47 -6.69
C GLN A 6 50.33 4.54 -5.99
N LYS A 7 50.01 4.90 -4.74
CA LYS A 7 48.75 4.55 -4.10
C LYS A 7 47.71 5.60 -4.52
N MET A 8 46.46 5.16 -4.54
CA MET A 8 45.23 5.97 -4.68
C MET A 8 44.76 6.24 -6.12
N LYS A 9 43.90 5.33 -6.59
CA LYS A 9 42.62 5.64 -7.27
C LYS A 9 41.75 4.38 -7.31
N LEU A 10 41.38 3.92 -6.12
CA LEU A 10 40.31 2.94 -5.89
C LEU A 10 39.29 3.60 -4.97
N LEU A 11 38.76 4.73 -5.42
CA LEU A 11 37.57 5.35 -4.89
C LEU A 11 36.66 5.61 -6.07
N SER A 12 35.35 5.42 -5.86
CA SER A 12 34.27 5.61 -6.81
C SER A 12 33.99 4.40 -7.69
N ILE A 13 33.39 3.35 -7.10
CA ILE A 13 32.05 2.84 -7.46
C ILE A 13 31.50 2.18 -6.19
N PHE A 14 31.12 2.99 -5.20
CA PHE A 14 30.00 2.62 -4.34
C PHE A 14 28.78 3.15 -5.10
N LEU A 15 28.25 2.32 -6.01
CA LEU A 15 26.90 2.49 -6.52
C LEU A 15 25.97 2.33 -5.32
N ILE A 16 25.74 3.45 -4.62
CA ILE A 16 24.61 3.59 -3.73
C ILE A 16 23.42 3.54 -4.67
N SER A 17 22.90 2.33 -4.91
CA SER A 17 21.52 2.14 -5.33
C SER A 17 20.65 2.65 -4.19
N ILE A 18 20.51 3.97 -4.12
CA ILE A 18 19.39 4.61 -3.46
C ILE A 18 18.18 4.26 -4.35
N PHE A 19 17.72 3.01 -4.24
CA PHE A 19 16.32 2.74 -4.44
C PHE A 19 15.65 3.57 -3.37
N SER A 20 15.23 4.77 -3.76
CA SER A 20 14.26 5.57 -3.07
C SER A 20 13.11 4.63 -2.78
N HIS A 21 13.11 4.06 -1.57
CA HIS A 21 11.94 3.44 -0.98
C HIS A 21 10.99 4.62 -0.81
N GLN A 22 10.28 4.97 -1.89
CA GLN A 22 9.10 5.78 -1.81
C GLN A 22 8.13 4.89 -1.03
N THR A 23 8.22 4.96 0.29
CA THR A 23 7.24 4.37 1.18
C THR A 23 5.99 5.15 0.88
N TYR A 24 5.15 4.61 -0.01
CA TYR A 24 3.80 5.10 -0.16
C TYR A 24 3.19 4.99 1.23
N ALA A 25 2.97 6.16 1.85
CA ALA A 25 2.48 6.23 3.22
C ALA A 25 1.24 5.34 3.29
N THR A 26 1.25 4.37 4.21
CA THR A 26 0.07 3.60 4.53
C THR A 26 -1.01 4.60 4.93
N SER A 27 -2.14 4.61 4.21
CA SER A 27 -3.25 5.45 4.64
C SER A 27 -3.68 4.97 6.04
N PRO A 28 -4.09 5.86 6.96
CA PRO A 28 -4.55 5.46 8.29
C PRO A 28 -5.67 4.41 8.25
N GLN A 29 -6.46 4.40 7.17
CA GLN A 29 -7.52 3.41 6.95
C GLN A 29 -6.98 1.99 6.72
N SER A 30 -5.72 1.85 6.27
CA SER A 30 -5.06 0.58 5.96
C SER A 30 -4.16 0.07 7.10
N GLU A 31 -4.02 0.83 8.18
CA GLU A 31 -3.25 0.40 9.35
C GLU A 31 -4.13 -0.52 10.21
N ILE A 32 -3.68 -1.76 10.39
CA ILE A 32 -4.45 -2.79 11.09
C ILE A 32 -4.10 -2.74 12.57
N GLN A 33 -5.03 -2.31 13.40
CA GLN A 33 -4.92 -2.42 14.86
C GLN A 33 -5.56 -3.72 15.37
N ASN A 34 -6.49 -4.31 14.61
CA ASN A 34 -7.21 -5.50 15.02
C ASN A 34 -6.34 -6.77 15.00
N GLN A 35 -5.97 -7.30 16.17
CA GLN A 35 -5.17 -8.52 16.28
C GLN A 35 -5.90 -9.77 15.76
N VAL A 36 -7.24 -9.81 15.84
CA VAL A 36 -8.05 -10.91 15.31
C VAL A 36 -7.94 -10.96 13.79
N PHE A 37 -7.95 -9.80 13.12
CA PHE A 37 -7.68 -9.72 11.68
C PHE A 37 -6.33 -10.34 11.34
N LYS A 38 -5.26 -9.90 12.04
CA LYS A 38 -3.89 -10.38 11.80
C LYS A 38 -3.79 -11.89 11.97
N ASN A 39 -4.39 -12.41 13.04
CA ASN A 39 -4.37 -13.84 13.33
C ASN A 39 -5.15 -14.63 12.27
N GLU A 40 -6.35 -14.16 11.89
CA GLU A 40 -7.19 -14.81 10.87
C GLU A 40 -6.47 -14.86 9.52
N VAL A 41 -5.89 -13.74 9.08
CA VAL A 41 -5.16 -13.68 7.81
C VAL A 41 -3.92 -14.58 7.84
N LYS A 42 -3.16 -14.60 8.94
CA LYS A 42 -1.99 -15.49 9.09
C LYS A 42 -2.34 -16.98 9.01
N THR A 43 -3.58 -17.37 9.33
CA THR A 43 -4.01 -18.78 9.18
C THR A 43 -4.06 -19.27 7.74
N LEU A 44 -4.10 -18.36 6.75
CA LEU A 44 -4.14 -18.71 5.33
C LEU A 44 -2.87 -19.44 4.86
N LYS A 45 -1.77 -19.38 5.64
CA LYS A 45 -0.47 -20.04 5.39
C LYS A 45 -0.04 -19.89 3.93
N THR A 46 0.40 -18.70 3.60
CA THR A 46 0.72 -18.31 2.22
C THR A 46 2.21 -18.35 1.93
N LYS A 47 2.53 -18.54 0.65
CA LYS A 47 3.84 -18.29 0.04
C LYS A 47 3.69 -17.12 -0.93
N ASP A 48 4.78 -16.58 -1.42
CA ASP A 48 4.77 -15.49 -2.41
C ASP A 48 4.39 -16.04 -3.80
N ASP A 49 3.16 -16.55 -3.94
CA ASP A 49 2.66 -17.28 -5.11
C ASP A 49 1.17 -17.02 -5.44
N TRP A 50 0.75 -17.43 -6.64
CA TRP A 50 -0.63 -17.28 -7.12
C TRP A 50 -1.65 -18.05 -6.27
N THR A 51 -1.26 -19.18 -5.69
CA THR A 51 -2.11 -19.98 -4.79
C THR A 51 -2.59 -19.16 -3.60
N SER A 52 -1.70 -18.32 -3.07
CA SER A 52 -1.96 -17.49 -1.91
C SER A 52 -2.97 -16.37 -2.21
N LEU A 53 -2.92 -15.80 -3.41
CA LEU A 53 -3.92 -14.84 -3.88
C LEU A 53 -5.30 -15.49 -4.02
N HIS A 54 -5.35 -16.73 -4.53
CA HIS A 54 -6.62 -17.45 -4.65
C HIS A 54 -7.24 -17.76 -3.28
N LYS A 55 -6.43 -18.20 -2.31
CA LYS A 55 -6.90 -18.43 -0.93
C LYS A 55 -7.43 -17.15 -0.28
N LEU A 56 -6.73 -16.02 -0.49
CA LEU A 56 -7.18 -14.73 0.03
C LEU A 56 -8.51 -14.31 -0.60
N TRP A 57 -8.69 -14.54 -1.90
CA TRP A 57 -9.97 -14.32 -2.59
C TRP A 57 -11.10 -15.19 -2.06
N GLN A 58 -10.84 -16.48 -1.83
CA GLN A 58 -11.80 -17.40 -1.22
C GLN A 58 -12.18 -16.94 0.19
N TRP A 59 -11.18 -16.60 1.03
CA TRP A 59 -11.40 -16.06 2.36
C TRP A 59 -12.29 -14.81 2.35
N ARG A 60 -11.97 -13.84 1.47
CA ARG A 60 -12.79 -12.64 1.29
C ARG A 60 -14.23 -13.00 0.94
N THR A 61 -14.43 -13.90 -0.01
CA THR A 61 -15.76 -14.28 -0.52
C THR A 61 -16.59 -15.01 0.53
N LEU A 62 -15.96 -15.83 1.37
CA LEU A 62 -16.65 -16.57 2.44
C LEU A 62 -16.99 -15.69 3.65
N LYS A 63 -16.14 -14.70 3.95
CA LYS A 63 -16.22 -13.94 5.20
C LYS A 63 -16.93 -12.60 5.06
N PHE A 64 -17.00 -12.03 3.87
CA PHE A 64 -17.53 -10.68 3.65
C PHE A 64 -18.72 -10.71 2.69
N LYS A 65 -19.71 -9.85 2.98
CA LYS A 65 -20.88 -9.65 2.13
C LYS A 65 -20.80 -8.32 1.40
N GLY A 66 -21.34 -8.27 0.18
CA GLY A 66 -21.58 -7.01 -0.51
C GLY A 66 -22.72 -6.23 0.15
N ALA A 67 -22.55 -4.93 0.30
CA ALA A 67 -23.59 -4.00 0.72
C ALA A 67 -23.70 -2.84 -0.28
N PRO A 68 -24.90 -2.35 -0.60
CA PRO A 68 -25.03 -1.19 -1.48
C PRO A 68 -24.61 0.09 -0.74
N GLY A 69 -23.41 0.61 -1.01
CA GLY A 69 -22.98 1.93 -0.50
C GLY A 69 -22.73 2.98 -1.57
N GLY A 70 -22.47 2.53 -2.81
CA GLY A 70 -22.05 3.41 -3.90
C GLY A 70 -20.77 4.18 -3.54
N GLY A 71 -20.52 5.31 -4.22
CA GLY A 71 -19.35 6.15 -3.96
C GLY A 71 -19.35 6.88 -2.61
N LYS A 72 -20.44 6.81 -1.82
CA LYS A 72 -20.59 7.60 -0.59
C LYS A 72 -19.66 7.17 0.54
N LEU A 73 -19.18 5.92 0.53
CA LEU A 73 -18.37 5.32 1.59
C LEU A 73 -16.88 5.22 1.25
N VAL A 74 -16.48 5.62 0.04
CA VAL A 74 -15.07 5.62 -0.40
C VAL A 74 -14.21 6.46 0.56
N GLY A 75 -13.14 5.87 1.09
CA GLY A 75 -12.19 6.52 1.99
C GLY A 75 -12.70 6.80 3.41
N LYS A 76 -13.93 6.38 3.77
CA LYS A 76 -14.54 6.70 5.07
C LYS A 76 -14.42 5.60 6.12
N ARG A 77 -14.37 4.34 5.70
CA ARG A 77 -14.34 3.17 6.59
C ARG A 77 -12.90 2.66 6.73
N SER A 78 -12.50 2.35 7.95
CA SER A 78 -11.20 1.72 8.23
C SER A 78 -11.25 0.21 8.02
N ILE A 79 -10.09 -0.42 7.86
CA ILE A 79 -10.00 -1.89 7.79
C ILE A 79 -10.63 -2.59 9.01
N ASP A 80 -10.47 -2.01 10.20
CA ASP A 80 -11.04 -2.56 11.44
C ASP A 80 -12.58 -2.52 11.41
N GLU A 81 -13.16 -1.44 10.87
CA GLU A 81 -14.61 -1.33 10.69
C GLU A 81 -15.13 -2.33 9.66
N LEU A 82 -14.43 -2.47 8.52
CA LEU A 82 -14.77 -3.45 7.49
C LEU A 82 -14.73 -4.88 8.05
N PHE A 83 -13.69 -5.20 8.83
CA PHE A 83 -13.54 -6.51 9.44
C PHE A 83 -14.59 -6.79 10.51
N THR A 84 -14.93 -5.79 11.33
CA THR A 84 -15.95 -5.92 12.37
C THR A 84 -17.33 -6.16 11.77
N THR A 85 -17.67 -5.38 10.74
CA THR A 85 -19.01 -5.44 10.11
C THR A 85 -19.15 -6.54 9.07
N ARG A 86 -18.03 -7.07 8.55
CA ARG A 86 -17.99 -8.08 7.48
C ARG A 86 -18.80 -7.67 6.23
N THR A 87 -18.82 -6.38 5.94
CA THR A 87 -19.52 -5.81 4.78
C THR A 87 -18.58 -4.95 3.95
N LEU A 88 -18.70 -5.06 2.63
CA LEU A 88 -17.94 -4.30 1.65
C LEU A 88 -18.90 -3.59 0.71
N SER A 89 -18.72 -2.28 0.57
CA SER A 89 -19.65 -1.40 -0.13
C SER A 89 -19.31 -1.16 -1.61
N GLY A 90 -18.09 -1.56 -2.01
CA GLY A 90 -17.60 -1.43 -3.38
C GLY A 90 -16.10 -1.71 -3.52
N CYS A 91 -15.60 -1.47 -4.73
CA CYS A 91 -14.24 -1.84 -5.14
C CYS A 91 -13.12 -1.20 -4.31
N HIS A 92 -13.34 0.00 -3.76
CA HIS A 92 -12.35 0.66 -2.91
C HIS A 92 -12.13 -0.10 -1.60
N GLU A 93 -13.20 -0.51 -0.93
CA GLU A 93 -13.12 -1.27 0.32
C GLU A 93 -12.56 -2.69 0.08
N ASP A 94 -12.89 -3.29 -1.07
CA ASP A 94 -12.23 -4.51 -1.53
C ASP A 94 -10.71 -4.32 -1.66
N GLY A 95 -10.28 -3.28 -2.37
CA GLY A 95 -8.86 -2.98 -2.52
C GLY A 95 -8.17 -2.74 -1.17
N LEU A 96 -8.83 -2.01 -0.27
CA LEU A 96 -8.33 -1.76 1.08
C LEU A 96 -8.16 -3.08 1.86
N LEU A 97 -9.16 -3.96 1.82
CA LEU A 97 -9.13 -5.27 2.46
C LEU A 97 -8.00 -6.15 1.91
N PHE A 98 -7.88 -6.24 0.60
CA PHE A 98 -6.86 -7.06 -0.07
C PHE A 98 -5.45 -6.57 0.26
N VAL A 99 -5.18 -5.27 0.10
CA VAL A 99 -3.85 -4.72 0.37
C VAL A 99 -3.46 -4.89 1.84
N SER A 100 -4.41 -4.68 2.75
CA SER A 100 -4.21 -4.85 4.19
C SER A 100 -3.86 -6.31 4.51
N ALA A 101 -4.62 -7.27 3.98
CA ALA A 101 -4.34 -8.68 4.18
C ALA A 101 -3.00 -9.12 3.55
N LEU A 102 -2.69 -8.66 2.33
CA LEU A 102 -1.42 -8.97 1.66
C LEU A 102 -0.22 -8.48 2.46
N ARG A 103 -0.30 -7.29 3.07
CA ARG A 103 0.77 -6.77 3.95
C ARG A 103 0.97 -7.66 5.18
N GLU A 104 -0.10 -8.14 5.79
CA GLU A 104 -0.01 -9.08 6.93
C GLU A 104 0.59 -10.43 6.54
N LEU A 105 0.44 -10.82 5.27
CA LEU A 105 1.07 -12.01 4.70
C LEU A 105 2.54 -11.78 4.27
N GLY A 106 3.06 -10.57 4.44
CA GLY A 106 4.46 -10.21 4.15
C GLY A 106 4.70 -9.62 2.76
N PHE A 107 3.66 -9.44 1.95
CA PHE A 107 3.79 -8.85 0.61
C PHE A 107 3.98 -7.33 0.69
N LYS A 108 4.80 -6.79 -0.22
CA LYS A 108 4.93 -5.33 -0.42
C LYS A 108 3.76 -4.78 -1.24
N ALA A 109 2.56 -4.78 -0.67
CA ALA A 109 1.35 -4.29 -1.34
C ALA A 109 1.08 -2.80 -1.04
N THR A 110 0.59 -2.06 -2.05
CA THR A 110 0.14 -0.67 -1.92
C THR A 110 -1.20 -0.51 -2.63
N LEU A 111 -2.14 0.17 -1.97
CA LEU A 111 -3.41 0.53 -2.60
C LEU A 111 -3.19 1.79 -3.44
N LEU A 112 -3.40 1.67 -4.75
CA LEU A 112 -3.38 2.81 -5.65
C LEU A 112 -4.81 3.27 -5.88
N GLU A 113 -5.14 4.45 -5.36
CA GLU A 113 -6.43 5.08 -5.65
C GLU A 113 -6.39 5.76 -7.02
N THR A 114 -7.30 5.36 -7.90
CA THR A 114 -7.33 5.89 -9.27
C THR A 114 -7.77 7.35 -9.34
N LEU A 115 -8.39 7.89 -8.28
CA LEU A 115 -8.59 9.33 -8.10
C LEU A 115 -7.24 10.10 -8.00
N GLY A 116 -6.14 9.40 -7.75
CA GLY A 116 -4.76 9.89 -7.87
C GLY A 116 -4.09 9.64 -9.22
N ILE A 117 -4.76 9.05 -10.22
CA ILE A 117 -4.16 8.85 -11.56
C ILE A 117 -3.80 10.19 -12.18
N GLN A 118 -4.61 11.23 -11.99
CA GLN A 118 -4.27 12.56 -12.51
C GLN A 118 -2.94 13.06 -11.93
N TRP A 119 -2.70 12.82 -10.63
CA TRP A 119 -1.40 13.08 -10.03
C TRP A 119 -0.29 12.20 -10.62
N ALA A 120 -0.50 10.91 -10.81
CA ALA A 120 0.52 10.02 -11.37
C ALA A 120 0.89 10.40 -12.82
N ILE A 121 -0.11 10.82 -13.62
CA ILE A 121 0.05 11.37 -14.95
C ILE A 121 0.83 12.69 -14.88
N ASP A 122 0.46 13.61 -13.99
CA ASP A 122 1.11 14.93 -13.87
C ASP A 122 2.54 14.83 -13.33
N PHE A 123 2.81 13.87 -12.43
CA PHE A 123 4.15 13.53 -11.93
C PHE A 123 5.03 12.98 -13.05
N ASN A 124 4.53 12.03 -13.83
CA ASN A 124 5.24 11.49 -14.99
C ASN A 124 5.51 12.57 -16.05
N ALA A 125 4.60 13.54 -16.20
CA ALA A 125 4.75 14.69 -17.08
C ALA A 125 5.67 15.81 -16.54
N LYS A 126 6.32 15.62 -15.37
CA LYS A 126 7.16 16.63 -14.67
C LYS A 126 6.45 17.95 -14.39
N LYS A 127 5.11 17.96 -14.29
CA LYS A 127 4.39 19.17 -13.92
C LYS A 127 4.65 19.47 -12.45
N LYS A 128 5.09 20.70 -12.15
CA LYS A 128 5.53 21.12 -10.81
C LYS A 128 4.40 21.28 -9.79
N THR A 129 3.14 21.23 -10.22
CA THR A 129 1.99 21.43 -9.36
C THR A 129 1.50 20.08 -8.85
N CYS A 130 1.71 19.81 -7.56
CA CYS A 130 1.04 18.73 -6.86
C CYS A 130 -0.25 19.30 -6.24
N PRO A 131 -1.42 19.22 -6.90
CA PRO A 131 -2.65 19.78 -6.35
C PRO A 131 -3.09 19.08 -5.05
N MET A 132 -2.64 17.84 -4.80
CA MET A 132 -2.98 17.12 -3.57
C MET A 132 -2.28 17.63 -2.31
N ARG A 133 -1.13 18.31 -2.42
CA ARG A 133 -0.47 18.88 -1.23
C ARG A 133 -1.29 20.04 -0.65
N ASP A 134 -1.85 20.88 -1.51
CA ASP A 134 -2.56 22.09 -1.08
C ASP A 134 -4.01 21.79 -0.68
N THR A 135 -4.67 20.83 -1.36
CA THR A 135 -6.08 20.53 -1.09
C THR A 135 -6.28 19.71 0.20
N PHE A 136 -5.33 18.86 0.58
CA PHE A 136 -5.43 18.09 1.82
C PHE A 136 -5.07 18.90 3.07
N LEU A 137 -4.15 19.87 2.95
CA LEU A 137 -3.81 20.80 4.03
C LEU A 137 -4.90 21.86 4.29
N LEU A 138 -5.72 22.18 3.29
CA LEU A 138 -6.85 23.12 3.46
C LEU A 138 -8.10 22.50 4.09
N LYS A 139 -8.22 21.16 4.16
CA LYS A 139 -9.35 20.47 4.79
C LYS A 139 -9.11 19.98 6.22
N GLN A 140 -7.92 20.25 6.78
CA GLN A 140 -7.61 19.97 8.20
C GLN A 140 -7.50 21.25 9.05
N ARG A 141 -8.13 22.35 8.62
CA ARG A 141 -8.37 23.54 9.45
C ARG A 141 -9.86 23.71 9.70
#